data_AF-A0A6G2U9B8-F1
#
_entry.id   AF-A0A6G2U9B8-F1
#
_cell.length_a   1.000
_cell.length_b   1.000
_cell.length_c   1.000
_cell.angle_alpha   90.00
_cell.angle_beta   90.00
_cell.angle_gamma   90.00
#
_symmetry.space_group_name_H-M   'P 1'
#
loop_
_entity.id
_entity.type
_entity.pdbx_description
1 polymer ?
#
loop_
_entity_poly.entity_id
_entity_poly.type
_entity_poly.pdbx_seq_one_letter_code
_entity_poly.pdbx_strand_id
1 'polypeptide(L)'
;MRPRHPKQTPKPKHAKPQGSRQVKQQIKHEVKQEVKEQAKEQVREAAQPQGCPTPNSFVPGTTVLMADGTHKPIEEIKTGDKVLATDPETGKAKAEPVVATIIGNGSKDLVKITVRADGDKGGEQADSGALIATDGHPFWVPDLKKWLDAGDLKPGMWLQTSSGTWVQISAVQAWTQNATVHNLTVESTYTYHVAAGNAPVLVHNTNCSPSQQLSDRASQIHAQAGSDIARGHSTVAVVRARSPLGSVDVVAGSGNGLNRTQKGMLRRGEILADNIKGTHAEQNALLFINRMGWSPIAGGASRSVCSNVCAPLIRSSGGKISGRVYPREKGTQIRTFHW
;
A
#
# COMPACT_ATOMS: atom_id res chain seq x y z
N MET A 1 -68.87 26.91 67.01
CA MET A 1 -68.42 25.81 66.14
C MET A 1 -67.50 26.38 65.07
N ARG A 2 -66.22 26.01 65.04
CA ARG A 2 -65.24 26.50 64.04
C ARG A 2 -65.26 25.57 62.80
N PRO A 3 -65.32 26.08 61.55
CA PRO A 3 -65.20 25.24 60.37
C PRO A 3 -63.72 24.89 60.10
N ARG A 4 -63.45 23.61 59.82
CA ARG A 4 -62.12 23.07 59.52
C ARG A 4 -61.76 23.31 58.06
N HIS A 5 -60.57 23.86 57.81
CA HIS A 5 -59.97 23.92 56.47
C HIS A 5 -59.61 22.52 55.93
N PRO A 6 -59.82 22.25 54.63
CA PRO A 6 -59.31 21.02 54.01
C PRO A 6 -57.79 21.11 53.77
N LYS A 7 -57.08 20.04 54.15
CA LYS A 7 -55.63 19.88 53.97
C LYS A 7 -55.28 19.77 52.47
N GLN A 8 -54.26 20.52 52.06
CA GLN A 8 -53.63 20.40 50.74
C GLN A 8 -52.96 19.02 50.57
N THR A 9 -53.18 18.37 49.43
CA THR A 9 -52.46 17.17 49.01
C THR A 9 -51.10 17.54 48.39
N PRO A 10 -50.03 16.74 48.59
CA PRO A 10 -48.72 17.04 48.03
C PRO A 10 -48.68 16.72 46.52
N LYS A 11 -48.07 17.63 45.72
CA LYS A 11 -47.77 17.41 44.29
C LYS A 11 -46.86 16.18 44.08
N PRO A 12 -47.06 15.40 42.99
CA PRO A 12 -46.21 14.25 42.71
C PRO A 12 -44.80 14.70 42.31
N LYS A 13 -43.78 14.13 42.96
CA LYS A 13 -42.38 14.26 42.54
C LYS A 13 -42.17 13.35 41.32
N HIS A 14 -41.79 13.94 40.18
CA HIS A 14 -41.33 13.17 39.02
C HIS A 14 -40.08 12.37 39.38
N ALA A 15 -40.22 11.06 39.55
CA ALA A 15 -39.10 10.14 39.64
C ALA A 15 -38.47 9.99 38.25
N LYS A 16 -37.16 10.28 38.12
CA LYS A 16 -36.40 9.93 36.92
C LYS A 16 -36.39 8.40 36.75
N PRO A 17 -36.64 7.84 35.56
CA PRO A 17 -36.73 6.40 35.39
C PRO A 17 -35.36 5.74 35.60
N GLN A 18 -35.24 5.01 36.71
CA GLN A 18 -34.05 4.24 37.10
C GLN A 18 -33.71 3.09 36.13
N GLY A 19 -34.63 2.72 35.22
CA GLY A 19 -34.38 1.71 34.17
C GLY A 19 -33.65 2.22 32.92
N SER A 20 -33.51 3.53 32.73
CA SER A 20 -33.02 4.11 31.47
C SER A 20 -31.54 3.85 31.17
N ARG A 21 -30.71 3.64 32.19
CA ARG A 21 -29.25 3.40 32.03
C ARG A 21 -28.94 1.94 31.72
N GLN A 22 -29.64 1.00 32.37
CA GLN A 22 -29.53 -0.43 32.10
C GLN A 22 -30.04 -0.77 30.70
N VAL A 23 -31.20 -0.22 30.31
CA VAL A 23 -31.75 -0.41 28.95
C VAL A 23 -30.80 0.14 27.89
N LYS A 24 -30.19 1.32 28.11
CA LYS A 24 -29.15 1.86 27.19
C LYS A 24 -27.89 1.00 27.12
N GLN A 25 -27.47 0.39 28.22
CA GLN A 25 -26.30 -0.51 28.24
C GLN A 25 -26.59 -1.82 27.52
N GLN A 26 -27.78 -2.37 27.70
CA GLN A 26 -28.22 -3.61 27.07
C GLN A 26 -28.37 -3.45 25.56
N ILE A 27 -29.05 -2.37 25.11
CA ILE A 27 -29.14 -2.02 23.68
C ILE A 27 -27.74 -1.81 23.08
N LYS A 28 -26.83 -1.13 23.80
CA LYS A 28 -25.44 -0.94 23.33
C LYS A 28 -24.68 -2.26 23.22
N HIS A 29 -24.94 -3.22 24.10
CA HIS A 29 -24.31 -4.54 24.06
C HIS A 29 -24.86 -5.37 22.90
N GLU A 30 -26.18 -5.43 22.72
CA GLU A 30 -26.83 -6.16 21.62
C GLU A 30 -26.40 -5.63 20.26
N VAL A 31 -26.45 -4.31 20.05
CA VAL A 31 -25.98 -3.67 18.81
C VAL A 31 -24.50 -3.98 18.57
N LYS A 32 -23.66 -4.02 19.62
CA LYS A 32 -22.24 -4.37 19.49
C LYS A 32 -22.04 -5.83 19.09
N GLN A 33 -22.85 -6.75 19.60
CA GLN A 33 -22.77 -8.17 19.25
C GLN A 33 -23.24 -8.40 17.81
N GLU A 34 -24.35 -7.79 17.41
CA GLU A 34 -24.90 -7.92 16.05
C GLU A 34 -23.93 -7.39 14.98
N VAL A 35 -23.33 -6.20 15.22
CA VAL A 35 -22.28 -5.66 14.36
C VAL A 35 -21.05 -6.57 14.31
N LYS A 36 -20.70 -7.23 15.43
CA LYS A 36 -19.57 -8.15 15.49
C LYS A 36 -19.83 -9.44 14.70
N GLU A 37 -21.05 -9.97 14.74
CA GLU A 37 -21.42 -11.17 13.98
C GLU A 37 -21.55 -10.90 12.48
N GLN A 38 -22.20 -9.80 12.07
CA GLN A 38 -22.26 -9.40 10.65
C GLN A 38 -20.86 -9.17 10.07
N ALA A 39 -19.97 -8.54 10.83
CA ALA A 39 -18.59 -8.35 10.41
C ALA A 39 -17.81 -9.67 10.36
N LYS A 40 -18.04 -10.63 11.28
CA LYS A 40 -17.41 -11.97 11.21
C LYS A 40 -17.78 -12.73 9.93
N GLU A 41 -19.04 -12.64 9.51
CA GLU A 41 -19.51 -13.30 8.29
C GLU A 41 -18.85 -12.69 7.04
N GLN A 42 -18.84 -11.34 6.96
CA GLN A 42 -18.16 -10.61 5.89
C GLN A 42 -16.64 -10.88 5.87
N VAL A 43 -16.01 -11.03 7.03
CA VAL A 43 -14.58 -11.39 7.15
C VAL A 43 -14.31 -12.81 6.65
N ARG A 44 -15.17 -13.79 6.99
CA ARG A 44 -15.01 -15.18 6.50
C ARG A 44 -15.05 -15.24 4.98
N GLU A 45 -15.90 -14.44 4.36
CA GLU A 45 -16.00 -14.36 2.91
C GLU A 45 -14.78 -13.65 2.27
N ALA A 46 -14.16 -12.74 3.02
CA ALA A 46 -13.08 -11.85 2.60
C ALA A 46 -11.65 -12.40 2.76
N ALA A 47 -11.43 -13.37 3.64
CA ALA A 47 -10.10 -13.75 4.13
C ALA A 47 -9.15 -14.52 3.16
N GLN A 48 -9.38 -14.49 1.85
CA GLN A 48 -8.46 -15.14 0.90
C GLN A 48 -7.26 -14.24 0.55
N PRO A 49 -6.03 -14.79 0.45
CA PRO A 49 -4.83 -14.01 0.20
C PRO A 49 -4.86 -13.42 -1.21
N GLN A 50 -5.08 -12.11 -1.30
CA GLN A 50 -4.95 -11.34 -2.53
C GLN A 50 -3.45 -11.16 -2.82
N GLY A 51 -2.88 -12.04 -3.64
CA GLY A 51 -1.53 -11.90 -4.19
C GLY A 51 -1.44 -10.67 -5.11
N CYS A 52 -0.28 -10.00 -5.12
CA CYS A 52 -0.01 -8.84 -5.97
C CYS A 52 -0.20 -9.23 -7.46
N PRO A 53 -1.13 -8.60 -8.20
CA PRO A 53 -1.28 -8.84 -9.64
C PRO A 53 -0.46 -7.84 -10.48
N THR A 54 0.75 -7.46 -10.07
CA THR A 54 1.55 -6.42 -10.77
C THR A 54 2.72 -6.98 -11.58
N PRO A 55 3.01 -6.40 -12.78
CA PRO A 55 3.91 -6.96 -13.79
C PRO A 55 5.37 -6.52 -13.61
N ASN A 56 5.88 -6.49 -12.38
CA ASN A 56 7.26 -6.12 -12.09
C ASN A 56 7.92 -7.15 -11.16
N SER A 57 8.70 -8.05 -11.74
CA SER A 57 9.44 -9.10 -11.04
C SER A 57 10.62 -9.56 -11.91
N PHE A 58 11.48 -10.41 -11.35
CA PHE A 58 12.63 -11.01 -12.03
C PHE A 58 12.55 -12.52 -11.99
N VAL A 59 13.18 -13.20 -12.94
CA VAL A 59 13.30 -14.66 -12.91
C VAL A 59 14.25 -15.11 -11.78
N PRO A 60 14.11 -16.35 -11.26
CA PRO A 60 15.09 -16.95 -10.35
C PRO A 60 16.52 -16.88 -10.90
N GLY A 61 17.51 -16.78 -10.02
CA GLY A 61 18.92 -16.60 -10.35
C GLY A 61 19.32 -15.15 -10.64
N THR A 62 18.36 -14.22 -10.74
CA THR A 62 18.67 -12.78 -10.80
C THR A 62 19.30 -12.37 -9.47
N THR A 63 20.54 -11.87 -9.49
CA THR A 63 21.24 -11.50 -8.27
C THR A 63 21.00 -10.04 -7.91
N VAL A 64 20.84 -9.78 -6.62
CA VAL A 64 20.66 -8.44 -6.04
C VAL A 64 21.94 -8.05 -5.32
N LEU A 65 22.31 -6.77 -5.43
CA LEU A 65 23.43 -6.19 -4.70
C LEU A 65 23.02 -5.94 -3.24
N MET A 66 23.69 -6.65 -2.33
CA MET A 66 23.49 -6.55 -0.89
C MET A 66 24.20 -5.30 -0.34
N ALA A 67 23.78 -4.85 0.84
CA ALA A 67 24.34 -3.65 1.47
C ALA A 67 25.82 -3.77 1.86
N ASP A 68 26.33 -5.00 2.03
CA ASP A 68 27.74 -5.30 2.32
C ASP A 68 28.60 -5.45 1.04
N GLY A 69 28.02 -5.23 -0.14
CA GLY A 69 28.68 -5.38 -1.43
C GLY A 69 28.66 -6.79 -1.99
N THR A 70 28.16 -7.78 -1.25
CA THR A 70 27.95 -9.13 -1.78
C THR A 70 26.75 -9.18 -2.72
N HIS A 71 26.59 -10.29 -3.43
CA HIS A 71 25.45 -10.54 -4.31
C HIS A 71 24.70 -11.78 -3.84
N LYS A 72 23.38 -11.74 -3.91
CA LYS A 72 22.52 -12.87 -3.53
C LYS A 72 21.42 -13.09 -4.57
N PRO A 73 21.10 -14.34 -4.97
CA PRO A 73 19.93 -14.62 -5.80
C PRO A 73 18.65 -14.10 -5.17
N ILE A 74 17.76 -13.51 -5.97
CA ILE A 74 16.56 -12.84 -5.49
C ILE A 74 15.60 -13.77 -4.73
N GLU A 75 15.59 -15.05 -5.08
CA GLU A 75 14.80 -16.10 -4.42
C GLU A 75 15.33 -16.49 -3.03
N GLU A 76 16.59 -16.18 -2.72
CA GLU A 76 17.22 -16.49 -1.43
C GLU A 76 17.16 -15.33 -0.42
N ILE A 77 16.73 -14.15 -0.87
CA ILE A 77 16.63 -12.95 -0.05
C ILE A 77 15.43 -13.05 0.87
N LYS A 78 15.61 -12.66 2.13
CA LYS A 78 14.59 -12.76 3.19
C LYS A 78 14.26 -11.39 3.77
N THR A 79 13.07 -11.26 4.35
CA THR A 79 12.72 -10.09 5.16
C THR A 79 13.79 -9.86 6.24
N GLY A 80 14.25 -8.63 6.36
CA GLY A 80 15.34 -8.22 7.26
C GLY A 80 16.71 -8.17 6.60
N ASP A 81 16.93 -8.85 5.47
CA ASP A 81 18.17 -8.71 4.69
C ASP A 81 18.31 -7.25 4.22
N LYS A 82 19.54 -6.73 4.22
CA LYS A 82 19.81 -5.35 3.78
C LYS A 82 20.36 -5.32 2.37
N VAL A 83 19.71 -4.56 1.49
CA VAL A 83 20.14 -4.35 0.11
C VAL A 83 20.70 -2.95 -0.08
N LEU A 84 21.52 -2.76 -1.10
CA LEU A 84 21.96 -1.42 -1.49
C LEU A 84 20.84 -0.73 -2.28
N ALA A 85 20.21 0.27 -1.67
CA ALA A 85 19.22 1.12 -2.30
C ALA A 85 19.86 2.46 -2.71
N THR A 86 19.39 3.06 -3.80
CA THR A 86 19.84 4.39 -4.23
C THR A 86 18.66 5.27 -4.55
N ASP A 87 18.70 6.48 -4.01
CA ASP A 87 17.75 7.53 -4.34
C ASP A 87 18.06 8.06 -5.75
N PRO A 88 17.17 7.90 -6.73
CA PRO A 88 17.41 8.32 -8.11
C PRO A 88 17.50 9.85 -8.27
N GLU A 89 16.94 10.64 -7.34
CA GLU A 89 16.98 12.10 -7.39
C GLU A 89 18.33 12.64 -6.88
N THR A 90 18.85 12.04 -5.81
CA THR A 90 20.07 12.52 -5.14
C THR A 90 21.33 11.70 -5.47
N GLY A 91 21.17 10.51 -6.04
CA GLY A 91 22.25 9.55 -6.27
C GLY A 91 22.83 8.93 -4.99
N LYS A 92 22.24 9.22 -3.82
CA LYS A 92 22.76 8.72 -2.53
C LYS A 92 22.37 7.27 -2.34
N ALA A 93 23.38 6.43 -2.16
CA ALA A 93 23.20 5.04 -1.78
C ALA A 93 23.10 4.85 -0.26
N LYS A 94 22.25 3.93 0.19
CA LYS A 94 22.13 3.54 1.60
C LYS A 94 21.65 2.09 1.72
N ALA A 95 21.96 1.48 2.87
CA ALA A 95 21.44 0.18 3.22
C ALA A 95 19.97 0.30 3.63
N GLU A 96 19.07 -0.44 2.96
CA GLU A 96 17.67 -0.53 3.33
C GLU A 96 17.27 -2.00 3.56
N PRO A 97 16.49 -2.31 4.61
CA PRO A 97 16.00 -3.65 4.83
C PRO A 97 14.90 -4.02 3.83
N VAL A 98 14.90 -5.29 3.43
CA VAL A 98 13.79 -5.92 2.75
C VAL A 98 12.67 -6.14 3.76
N VAL A 99 11.48 -5.60 3.50
CA VAL A 99 10.30 -5.74 4.36
C VAL A 99 9.33 -6.81 3.88
N ALA A 100 9.41 -7.20 2.60
CA ALA A 100 8.63 -8.31 2.06
C ALA A 100 9.31 -8.94 0.84
N THR A 101 9.07 -10.23 0.64
CA THR A 101 9.42 -10.97 -0.58
C THR A 101 8.13 -11.37 -1.30
N ILE A 102 8.16 -11.37 -2.62
CA ILE A 102 6.97 -11.57 -3.46
C ILE A 102 7.31 -12.62 -4.51
N ILE A 103 6.40 -13.59 -4.67
CA ILE A 103 6.52 -14.66 -5.66
C ILE A 103 5.28 -14.64 -6.54
N GLY A 104 5.48 -14.55 -7.85
CA GLY A 104 4.44 -14.65 -8.86
C GLY A 104 4.64 -15.91 -9.70
N ASN A 105 3.55 -16.54 -10.13
CA ASN A 105 3.56 -17.71 -11.02
C ASN A 105 2.61 -17.49 -12.20
N GLY A 106 2.69 -18.37 -13.21
CA GLY A 106 1.81 -18.37 -14.38
C GLY A 106 2.43 -17.69 -15.60
N SER A 107 1.59 -17.35 -16.57
CA SER A 107 2.03 -16.69 -17.81
C SER A 107 2.59 -15.31 -17.51
N LYS A 108 3.80 -15.03 -18.02
CA LYS A 108 4.54 -13.77 -17.86
C LYS A 108 5.03 -13.31 -19.22
N ASP A 109 4.87 -12.02 -19.48
CA ASP A 109 5.61 -11.32 -20.52
C ASP A 109 6.97 -10.95 -19.92
N LEU A 110 8.03 -11.50 -20.50
CA LEU A 110 9.40 -11.37 -20.04
C LEU A 110 10.23 -10.61 -21.07
N VAL A 111 11.17 -9.83 -20.57
CA VAL A 111 12.10 -9.05 -21.35
C VAL A 111 13.52 -9.37 -20.86
N LYS A 112 14.36 -9.86 -21.76
CA LYS A 112 15.81 -9.97 -21.57
C LYS A 112 16.46 -8.67 -22.01
N ILE A 113 17.17 -8.04 -21.09
CA ILE A 113 17.96 -6.84 -21.34
C ILE A 113 19.42 -7.25 -21.30
N THR A 114 20.13 -7.04 -22.41
CA THR A 114 21.57 -7.25 -22.51
C THR A 114 22.26 -5.90 -22.46
N VAL A 115 23.32 -5.78 -21.65
CA VAL A 115 24.12 -4.58 -21.48
C VAL A 115 25.56 -4.83 -21.91
N ARG A 116 26.27 -3.76 -22.29
CA ARG A 116 27.72 -3.78 -22.54
C ARG A 116 28.44 -3.04 -21.41
N ALA A 117 29.45 -3.66 -20.81
CA ALA A 117 30.34 -2.95 -19.90
C ALA A 117 31.17 -1.90 -20.67
N ASP A 118 31.34 -0.71 -20.08
CA ASP A 118 32.19 0.33 -20.64
C ASP A 118 33.67 -0.10 -20.53
N GLY A 119 34.33 -0.20 -21.69
CA GLY A 119 35.76 -0.53 -21.78
C GLY A 119 36.20 -1.06 -23.14
N ASP A 120 35.32 -1.74 -23.89
CA ASP A 120 35.71 -2.37 -25.14
C ASP A 120 35.49 -1.47 -26.37
N LYS A 121 36.57 -0.79 -26.73
CA LYS A 121 36.78 -0.30 -28.09
C LYS A 121 36.93 -1.50 -29.03
N GLY A 122 35.82 -1.94 -29.62
CA GLY A 122 35.80 -2.73 -30.85
C GLY A 122 36.56 -4.06 -30.79
N GLY A 123 35.88 -5.11 -30.37
CA GLY A 123 36.30 -6.50 -30.52
C GLY A 123 35.14 -7.44 -30.19
N GLU A 124 34.97 -8.51 -30.97
CA GLU A 124 33.99 -9.55 -30.70
C GLU A 124 34.19 -10.12 -29.29
N GLN A 125 33.08 -10.30 -28.55
CA GLN A 125 33.01 -10.86 -27.20
C GLN A 125 33.46 -9.97 -26.02
N ALA A 126 33.08 -8.69 -25.99
CA ALA A 126 33.04 -7.92 -24.74
C ALA A 126 32.07 -8.57 -23.74
N ASP A 127 32.46 -8.74 -22.47
CA ASP A 127 31.66 -9.34 -21.38
C ASP A 127 30.26 -8.71 -21.30
N SER A 128 29.31 -9.33 -22.00
CA SER A 128 27.93 -8.86 -22.06
C SER A 128 27.16 -9.40 -20.87
N GLY A 129 26.70 -8.50 -20.01
CA GLY A 129 25.78 -8.84 -18.94
C GLY A 129 24.34 -8.94 -19.46
N ALA A 130 23.53 -9.83 -18.89
CA ALA A 130 22.10 -9.85 -19.18
C ALA A 130 21.29 -10.14 -17.92
N LEU A 131 20.07 -9.63 -17.89
CA LEU A 131 19.06 -9.95 -16.90
C LEU A 131 17.70 -10.16 -17.58
N ILE A 132 16.80 -10.85 -16.89
CA ILE A 132 15.44 -11.09 -17.38
C ILE A 132 14.46 -10.58 -16.34
N ALA A 133 13.64 -9.62 -16.75
CA ALA A 133 12.58 -9.04 -15.94
C ALA A 133 11.23 -9.29 -16.59
N THR A 134 10.14 -9.10 -15.86
CA THR A 134 8.82 -8.95 -16.48
C THR A 134 8.76 -7.63 -17.25
N ASP A 135 7.92 -7.60 -18.29
CA ASP A 135 7.76 -6.46 -19.20
C ASP A 135 7.52 -5.12 -18.49
N GLY A 136 6.68 -5.10 -17.45
CA GLY A 136 6.38 -3.91 -16.68
C GLY A 136 7.37 -3.58 -15.55
N HIS A 137 8.57 -4.19 -15.52
CA HIS A 137 9.54 -3.90 -14.46
C HIS A 137 10.30 -2.59 -14.73
N PRO A 138 10.26 -1.58 -13.83
CA PRO A 138 10.84 -0.28 -14.17
C PRO A 138 12.34 -0.16 -13.89
N PHE A 139 13.06 0.42 -14.85
CA PHE A 139 14.49 0.72 -14.80
C PHE A 139 14.74 2.22 -14.85
N TRP A 140 15.74 2.69 -14.12
CA TRP A 140 16.10 4.12 -14.12
C TRP A 140 16.92 4.46 -15.36
N VAL A 141 16.38 5.35 -16.20
CA VAL A 141 17.06 5.90 -17.38
C VAL A 141 17.55 7.31 -17.05
N PRO A 142 18.85 7.50 -16.74
CA PRO A 142 19.36 8.75 -16.20
C PRO A 142 19.31 9.91 -17.21
N ASP A 143 19.50 9.65 -18.50
CA ASP A 143 19.36 10.65 -19.58
C ASP A 143 17.98 11.31 -19.60
N LEU A 144 16.95 10.51 -19.34
CA LEU A 144 15.56 10.97 -19.33
C LEU A 144 15.11 11.43 -17.95
N LYS A 145 15.88 11.14 -16.90
CA LYS A 145 15.51 11.29 -15.48
C LYS A 145 14.14 10.66 -15.20
N LYS A 146 13.91 9.47 -15.75
CA LYS A 146 12.63 8.76 -15.71
C LYS A 146 12.81 7.27 -15.48
N TRP A 147 11.81 6.68 -14.84
CA TRP A 147 11.58 5.24 -14.86
C TRP A 147 10.91 4.86 -16.17
N LEU A 148 11.46 3.89 -16.88
CA LEU A 148 10.83 3.24 -18.03
C LEU A 148 10.62 1.75 -17.72
N ASP A 149 9.51 1.19 -18.18
CA ASP A 149 9.22 -0.23 -18.08
C ASP A 149 10.20 -1.03 -18.95
N ALA A 150 10.48 -2.28 -18.59
CA ALA A 150 11.43 -3.14 -19.30
C ALA A 150 11.08 -3.27 -20.80
N GLY A 151 9.79 -3.38 -21.12
CA GLY A 151 9.28 -3.44 -22.50
C GLY A 151 9.50 -2.18 -23.33
N ASP A 152 9.65 -1.02 -22.67
CA ASP A 152 9.87 0.27 -23.32
C ASP A 152 11.36 0.59 -23.53
N LEU A 153 12.26 -0.20 -22.96
CA LEU A 153 13.69 -0.04 -23.12
C LEU A 153 14.12 -0.35 -24.57
N LYS A 154 15.11 0.39 -25.05
CA LYS A 154 15.64 0.26 -26.41
C LYS A 154 17.16 0.13 -26.39
N PRO A 155 17.74 -0.65 -27.32
CA PRO A 155 19.18 -0.61 -27.56
C PRO A 155 19.67 0.83 -27.76
N GLY A 156 20.83 1.15 -27.18
CA GLY A 156 21.42 2.48 -27.18
C GLY A 156 21.07 3.33 -25.96
N MET A 157 19.99 3.02 -25.23
CA MET A 157 19.67 3.68 -23.95
C MET A 157 20.68 3.30 -22.86
N TRP A 158 20.80 4.17 -21.86
CA TRP A 158 21.70 4.00 -20.72
C TRP A 158 20.91 3.69 -19.45
N LEU A 159 21.46 2.82 -18.60
CA LEU A 159 20.94 2.51 -17.26
C LEU A 159 21.96 2.94 -16.21
N GLN A 160 21.50 3.46 -15.08
CA GLN A 160 22.39 3.83 -13.98
C GLN A 160 22.85 2.59 -13.20
N THR A 161 24.15 2.51 -12.91
CA THR A 161 24.77 1.48 -12.10
C THR A 161 24.84 1.88 -10.62
N SER A 162 25.15 0.92 -9.74
CA SER A 162 25.32 1.16 -8.30
C SER A 162 26.48 2.11 -7.93
N SER A 163 27.48 2.29 -8.80
CA SER A 163 28.57 3.25 -8.58
C SER A 163 28.20 4.67 -9.05
N GLY A 164 27.00 4.85 -9.62
CA GLY A 164 26.56 6.10 -10.23
C GLY A 164 27.04 6.30 -11.67
N THR A 165 27.85 5.38 -12.22
CA THR A 165 28.17 5.33 -13.66
C THR A 165 26.99 4.76 -14.44
N TRP A 166 27.09 4.73 -15.77
CA TRP A 166 26.03 4.22 -16.63
C TRP A 166 26.50 3.00 -17.42
N VAL A 167 25.56 2.18 -17.87
CA VAL A 167 25.80 1.02 -18.73
C VAL A 167 24.83 1.04 -19.90
N GLN A 168 25.32 0.78 -21.12
CA GLN A 168 24.48 0.86 -22.31
C GLN A 168 23.76 -0.45 -22.60
N ILE A 169 22.47 -0.35 -22.94
CA ILE A 169 21.67 -1.47 -23.45
C ILE A 169 22.12 -1.79 -24.87
N SER A 170 22.51 -3.03 -25.12
CA SER A 170 22.95 -3.50 -26.44
C SER A 170 21.88 -4.30 -27.17
N ALA A 171 21.00 -4.99 -26.44
CA ALA A 171 19.88 -5.74 -27.00
C ALA A 171 18.72 -5.84 -26.01
N VAL A 172 17.52 -5.93 -26.56
CA VAL A 172 16.27 -6.18 -25.82
C VAL A 172 15.51 -7.28 -26.57
N GLN A 173 15.08 -8.32 -25.86
CA GLN A 173 14.32 -9.44 -26.43
C GLN A 173 13.10 -9.72 -25.54
N ALA A 174 11.90 -9.74 -26.12
CA ALA A 174 10.65 -9.96 -25.41
C ALA A 174 9.99 -11.28 -25.82
N TRP A 175 9.43 -12.01 -24.87
CA TRP A 175 8.64 -13.23 -25.12
C TRP A 175 7.67 -13.50 -23.97
N THR A 176 6.64 -14.30 -24.22
CA THR A 176 5.70 -14.75 -23.19
C THR A 176 5.98 -16.21 -22.84
N GLN A 177 6.03 -16.53 -21.54
CA GLN A 177 6.11 -17.93 -21.07
C GLN A 177 5.51 -18.10 -19.68
N ASN A 178 5.20 -19.34 -19.29
CA ASN A 178 4.94 -19.64 -17.89
C ASN A 178 6.25 -19.56 -17.10
N ALA A 179 6.28 -18.75 -16.05
CA ALA A 179 7.45 -18.57 -15.20
C ALA A 179 7.07 -18.30 -13.75
N THR A 180 7.92 -18.77 -12.84
CA THR A 180 8.00 -18.23 -11.48
C THR A 180 8.87 -16.98 -11.51
N VAL A 181 8.45 -15.94 -10.82
CA VAL A 181 9.16 -14.66 -10.75
C VAL A 181 9.16 -14.13 -9.32
N HIS A 182 10.21 -13.39 -8.97
CA HIS A 182 10.47 -12.87 -7.64
C HIS A 182 10.56 -11.35 -7.65
N ASN A 183 10.10 -10.71 -6.59
CA ASN A 183 10.29 -9.28 -6.35
C ASN A 183 10.48 -9.01 -4.85
N LEU A 184 11.05 -7.86 -4.51
CA LEU A 184 11.35 -7.45 -3.14
C LEU A 184 10.65 -6.15 -2.82
N THR A 185 10.20 -5.99 -1.57
CA THR A 185 9.84 -4.69 -1.02
C THR A 185 10.95 -4.18 -0.12
N VAL A 186 11.52 -3.03 -0.47
CA VAL A 186 12.64 -2.39 0.23
C VAL A 186 12.14 -1.14 0.98
N GLU A 187 12.65 -0.92 2.20
CA GLU A 187 12.14 0.10 3.11
C GLU A 187 12.60 1.53 2.78
N SER A 188 11.69 2.32 2.16
CA SER A 188 11.69 3.80 2.04
C SER A 188 11.89 4.31 0.62
N THR A 189 13.01 3.99 -0.06
CA THR A 189 13.23 4.49 -1.43
C THR A 189 12.55 3.64 -2.49
N TYR A 190 12.14 2.42 -2.15
CA TYR A 190 11.54 1.45 -3.09
C TYR A 190 12.45 1.19 -4.30
N THR A 191 13.76 1.23 -4.10
CA THR A 191 14.76 0.96 -5.13
C THR A 191 15.77 -0.05 -4.62
N TYR A 192 16.37 -0.79 -5.54
CA TYR A 192 17.52 -1.66 -5.28
C TYR A 192 18.27 -1.90 -6.59
N HIS A 193 19.39 -2.64 -6.52
CA HIS A 193 20.17 -2.96 -7.71
C HIS A 193 20.13 -4.45 -8.01
N VAL A 194 19.93 -4.77 -9.29
CA VAL A 194 20.01 -6.14 -9.82
C VAL A 194 21.17 -6.23 -10.80
N ALA A 195 21.90 -7.34 -10.77
CA ALA A 195 23.05 -7.52 -11.64
C ALA A 195 22.64 -7.73 -13.10
N ALA A 196 23.19 -6.92 -14.00
CA ALA A 196 23.27 -7.19 -15.43
C ALA A 196 24.73 -7.56 -15.73
N GLY A 197 25.09 -8.84 -15.56
CA GLY A 197 26.50 -9.25 -15.53
C GLY A 197 27.23 -8.61 -14.35
N ASN A 198 28.35 -7.91 -14.60
CA ASN A 198 29.13 -7.22 -13.56
C ASN A 198 28.62 -5.80 -13.26
N ALA A 199 27.51 -5.36 -13.87
CA ALA A 199 26.94 -4.03 -13.68
C ALA A 199 25.58 -4.12 -12.94
N PRO A 200 25.54 -3.88 -11.62
CA PRO A 200 24.27 -3.78 -10.89
C PRO A 200 23.52 -2.52 -11.32
N VAL A 201 22.35 -2.67 -11.93
CA VAL A 201 21.52 -1.56 -12.44
C VAL A 201 20.40 -1.20 -11.49
N LEU A 202 20.08 0.10 -11.42
CA LEU A 202 19.07 0.63 -10.52
C LEU A 202 17.66 0.33 -11.03
N VAL A 203 16.88 -0.40 -10.21
CA VAL A 203 15.51 -0.82 -10.50
C VAL A 203 14.55 -0.31 -9.44
N HIS A 204 13.29 -0.11 -9.84
CA HIS A 204 12.26 0.34 -8.93
C HIS A 204 11.32 -0.80 -8.55
N ASN A 205 11.04 -0.89 -7.25
CA ASN A 205 9.94 -1.67 -6.75
C ASN A 205 8.63 -0.89 -6.83
N THR A 206 8.10 -0.71 -8.04
CA THR A 206 6.82 0.01 -8.23
C THR A 206 5.67 -0.94 -7.91
N ASN A 207 4.74 -0.52 -7.03
CA ASN A 207 3.45 -1.17 -6.77
C ASN A 207 3.43 -2.48 -5.96
N CYS A 208 4.42 -2.72 -5.09
CA CYS A 208 4.41 -3.89 -4.21
C CYS A 208 4.43 -3.60 -2.71
N SER A 209 4.38 -2.32 -2.28
CA SER A 209 4.03 -2.06 -0.88
C SER A 209 2.52 -2.25 -0.70
N PRO A 210 2.07 -3.04 0.30
CA PRO A 210 0.64 -3.18 0.59
C PRO A 210 -0.04 -1.82 0.71
N SER A 211 0.62 -0.84 1.32
CA SER A 211 0.12 0.53 1.45
C SER A 211 -0.12 1.22 0.11
N GLN A 212 0.78 1.07 -0.87
CA GLN A 212 0.60 1.68 -2.20
C GLN A 212 -0.56 1.03 -2.94
N GLN A 213 -0.70 -0.30 -2.89
CA GLN A 213 -1.85 -1.00 -3.49
C GLN A 213 -3.17 -0.54 -2.87
N LEU A 214 -3.19 -0.35 -1.56
CA LEU A 214 -4.36 0.16 -0.84
C LEU A 214 -4.65 1.63 -1.21
N SER A 215 -3.63 2.45 -1.44
CA SER A 215 -3.75 3.83 -1.93
C SER A 215 -4.28 3.89 -3.37
N ASP A 216 -3.79 3.04 -4.25
CA ASP A 216 -4.26 2.93 -5.63
C ASP A 216 -5.70 2.44 -5.66
N ARG A 217 -6.02 1.44 -4.82
CA ARG A 217 -7.38 0.94 -4.64
C ARG A 217 -8.32 2.03 -4.12
N ALA A 218 -7.89 2.80 -3.11
CA ALA A 218 -8.62 3.96 -2.61
C ALA A 218 -8.89 4.98 -3.72
N SER A 219 -7.89 5.25 -4.56
CA SER A 219 -7.98 6.18 -5.69
C SER A 219 -8.96 5.68 -6.77
N GLN A 220 -8.97 4.38 -7.08
CA GLN A 220 -9.94 3.78 -8.01
C GLN A 220 -11.38 3.94 -7.51
N ILE A 221 -11.63 3.68 -6.23
CA ILE A 221 -12.96 3.86 -5.63
C ILE A 221 -13.33 5.36 -5.60
N HIS A 222 -12.39 6.23 -5.24
CA HIS A 222 -12.60 7.68 -5.21
C HIS A 222 -12.94 8.26 -6.59
N ALA A 223 -12.35 7.74 -7.67
CA ALA A 223 -12.61 8.19 -9.04
C ALA A 223 -14.09 8.06 -9.43
N GLN A 224 -14.81 7.09 -8.85
CA GLN A 224 -16.25 6.87 -9.10
C GLN A 224 -17.18 7.74 -8.24
N ALA A 225 -16.67 8.78 -7.56
CA ALA A 225 -17.51 9.74 -6.84
C ALA A 225 -18.41 10.58 -7.78
N GLY A 226 -18.25 10.45 -9.10
CA GLY A 226 -19.08 11.11 -10.12
C GLY A 226 -18.50 12.46 -10.56
N SER A 227 -18.80 13.53 -9.82
CA SER A 227 -18.39 14.90 -10.19
C SER A 227 -17.03 15.32 -9.60
N ASP A 228 -16.37 16.28 -10.26
CA ASP A 228 -15.11 16.87 -9.76
C ASP A 228 -15.30 17.52 -8.38
N ILE A 229 -16.47 18.12 -8.14
CA ILE A 229 -16.85 18.71 -6.86
C ILE A 229 -16.93 17.63 -5.78
N ALA A 230 -17.61 16.51 -6.06
CA ALA A 230 -17.70 15.39 -5.11
C ALA A 230 -16.31 14.78 -4.82
N ARG A 231 -15.44 14.69 -5.83
CA ARG A 231 -14.05 14.24 -5.68
C ARG A 231 -13.20 15.22 -4.86
N GLY A 232 -13.43 16.52 -4.99
CA GLY A 232 -12.73 17.56 -4.23
C GLY A 232 -13.06 17.59 -2.73
N HIS A 233 -14.24 17.11 -2.34
CA HIS A 233 -14.73 17.14 -0.95
C HIS A 233 -14.76 15.79 -0.23
N SER A 234 -14.39 14.70 -0.91
CA SER A 234 -14.36 13.36 -0.33
C SER A 234 -12.95 12.76 -0.39
N THR A 235 -12.72 11.78 0.47
CA THR A 235 -11.52 10.94 0.51
C THR A 235 -11.98 9.51 0.73
N VAL A 236 -11.30 8.56 0.11
CA VAL A 236 -11.45 7.13 0.40
C VAL A 236 -10.16 6.67 1.06
N ALA A 237 -10.27 5.79 2.04
CA ALA A 237 -9.14 5.08 2.63
C ALA A 237 -9.40 3.58 2.56
N VAL A 238 -8.36 2.80 2.29
CA VAL A 238 -8.38 1.34 2.43
C VAL A 238 -7.29 0.95 3.42
N VAL A 239 -7.64 0.20 4.45
CA VAL A 239 -6.73 -0.21 5.52
C VAL A 239 -6.82 -1.72 5.70
N ARG A 240 -5.71 -2.41 5.45
CA ARG A 240 -5.56 -3.83 5.71
C ARG A 240 -5.36 -4.07 7.19
N ALA A 241 -6.11 -5.02 7.75
CA ALA A 241 -6.04 -5.40 9.15
C ALA A 241 -5.96 -6.93 9.32
N ARG A 242 -5.29 -7.36 10.39
CA ARG A 242 -5.27 -8.73 10.88
C ARG A 242 -6.53 -8.99 11.69
N SER A 243 -7.40 -9.86 11.18
CA SER A 243 -8.53 -10.41 11.92
C SER A 243 -8.23 -11.83 12.42
N PRO A 244 -9.04 -12.38 13.34
CA PRO A 244 -8.92 -13.79 13.76
C PRO A 244 -9.07 -14.82 12.64
N LEU A 245 -9.60 -14.42 11.49
CA LEU A 245 -9.91 -15.31 10.36
C LEU A 245 -8.96 -15.11 9.18
N GLY A 246 -8.04 -14.15 9.26
CA GLY A 246 -7.14 -13.78 8.17
C GLY A 246 -7.06 -12.27 7.95
N SER A 247 -6.38 -11.87 6.88
CA SER A 247 -6.28 -10.45 6.51
C SER A 247 -7.57 -9.97 5.85
N VAL A 248 -8.00 -8.76 6.17
CA VAL A 248 -9.16 -8.09 5.55
C VAL A 248 -8.84 -6.65 5.23
N ASP A 249 -9.45 -6.13 4.16
CA ASP A 249 -9.28 -4.74 3.73
C ASP A 249 -10.50 -3.91 4.13
N VAL A 250 -10.32 -2.94 5.01
CA VAL A 250 -11.39 -2.05 5.49
C VAL A 250 -11.42 -0.80 4.63
N VAL A 251 -12.51 -0.60 3.89
CA VAL A 251 -12.74 0.55 3.03
C VAL A 251 -13.60 1.58 3.76
N ALA A 252 -13.18 2.84 3.75
CA ALA A 252 -13.89 3.93 4.43
C ALA A 252 -13.94 5.19 3.56
N GLY A 253 -15.01 5.96 3.73
CA GLY A 253 -15.16 7.29 3.13
C GLY A 253 -15.10 8.39 4.17
N SER A 254 -14.90 9.63 3.70
CA SER A 254 -15.10 10.85 4.49
C SER A 254 -16.38 11.59 4.06
N GLY A 255 -16.77 12.60 4.84
CA GLY A 255 -17.93 13.45 4.53
C GLY A 255 -19.23 12.65 4.58
N ASN A 256 -19.87 12.46 3.42
CA ASN A 256 -21.10 11.66 3.29
C ASN A 256 -20.83 10.15 3.12
N GLY A 257 -19.57 9.72 3.12
CA GLY A 257 -19.16 8.35 2.89
C GLY A 257 -19.15 7.97 1.41
N LEU A 258 -19.08 6.67 1.11
CA LEU A 258 -19.10 6.15 -0.25
C LEU A 258 -20.53 6.21 -0.83
N ASN A 259 -20.66 6.64 -2.08
CA ASN A 259 -21.93 6.61 -2.82
C ASN A 259 -22.28 5.19 -3.31
N ARG A 260 -23.45 5.01 -3.94
CA ARG A 260 -23.90 3.69 -4.43
C ARG A 260 -22.91 3.08 -5.44
N THR A 261 -22.40 3.86 -6.39
CA THR A 261 -21.44 3.40 -7.40
C THR A 261 -20.15 2.90 -6.75
N GLN A 262 -19.61 3.67 -5.80
CA GLN A 262 -18.40 3.34 -5.06
C GLN A 262 -18.57 2.08 -4.20
N LYS A 263 -19.72 1.92 -3.53
CA LYS A 263 -20.04 0.69 -2.80
C LYS A 263 -20.15 -0.53 -3.72
N GLY A 264 -20.67 -0.34 -4.94
CA GLY A 264 -20.74 -1.40 -5.95
C GLY A 264 -19.37 -1.85 -6.48
N MET A 265 -18.31 -1.09 -6.25
CA MET A 265 -16.95 -1.50 -6.63
C MET A 265 -16.30 -2.45 -5.62
N LEU A 266 -16.85 -2.58 -4.40
CA LEU A 266 -16.21 -3.34 -3.33
C LEU A 266 -16.04 -4.80 -3.74
N ARG A 267 -14.83 -5.32 -3.51
CA ARG A 267 -14.45 -6.69 -3.87
C ARG A 267 -14.76 -7.63 -2.72
N ARG A 268 -14.90 -8.91 -3.05
CA ARG A 268 -14.82 -9.99 -2.05
C ARG A 268 -13.46 -9.89 -1.35
N GLY A 269 -13.45 -9.63 -0.04
CA GLY A 269 -12.22 -9.21 0.66
C GLY A 269 -12.35 -7.89 1.42
N GLU A 270 -13.25 -7.03 0.95
CA GLU A 270 -13.36 -5.65 1.41
C GLU A 270 -14.58 -5.44 2.30
N ILE A 271 -14.38 -4.79 3.43
CA ILE A 271 -15.43 -4.47 4.40
C ILE A 271 -15.62 -2.97 4.43
N LEU A 272 -16.86 -2.52 4.25
CA LEU A 272 -17.20 -1.10 4.36
C LEU A 272 -17.28 -0.69 5.83
N ALA A 273 -16.43 0.24 6.25
CA ALA A 273 -16.54 0.88 7.56
C ALA A 273 -17.69 1.88 7.61
N ASP A 274 -18.23 2.06 8.83
CA ASP A 274 -19.23 3.09 9.10
C ASP A 274 -18.67 4.48 8.79
N ASN A 275 -19.47 5.29 8.07
CA ASN A 275 -19.14 6.69 7.87
C ASN A 275 -19.59 7.51 9.09
N ILE A 276 -18.63 7.96 9.90
CA ILE A 276 -18.91 8.81 11.06
C ILE A 276 -18.91 10.27 10.60
N LYS A 277 -19.92 11.04 11.00
CA LYS A 277 -20.01 12.45 10.61
C LYS A 277 -18.88 13.26 11.28
N GLY A 278 -18.16 14.05 10.48
CA GLY A 278 -17.09 14.93 10.96
C GLY A 278 -15.72 14.28 11.12
N THR A 279 -15.58 13.01 10.73
CA THR A 279 -14.29 12.28 10.72
C THR A 279 -13.77 12.11 9.30
N HIS A 280 -12.48 11.79 9.20
CA HIS A 280 -11.82 11.47 7.94
C HIS A 280 -11.92 9.98 7.62
N ALA A 281 -11.62 9.62 6.37
CA ALA A 281 -11.72 8.25 5.89
C ALA A 281 -10.76 7.31 6.65
N GLU A 282 -9.51 7.73 6.86
CA GLU A 282 -8.51 6.99 7.61
C GLU A 282 -8.94 6.80 9.07
N GLN A 283 -9.58 7.81 9.67
CA GLN A 283 -10.13 7.70 11.03
C GLN A 283 -11.27 6.69 11.08
N ASN A 284 -12.20 6.72 10.11
CA ASN A 284 -13.32 5.78 10.05
C ASN A 284 -12.83 4.33 9.93
N ALA A 285 -11.86 4.07 9.06
CA ALA A 285 -11.26 2.74 8.93
C ALA A 285 -10.58 2.28 10.23
N LEU A 286 -9.76 3.13 10.86
CA LEU A 286 -9.04 2.78 12.09
C LEU A 286 -9.96 2.61 13.30
N LEU A 287 -11.00 3.44 13.43
CA LEU A 287 -12.01 3.28 14.48
C LEU A 287 -12.79 1.97 14.31
N PHE A 288 -13.11 1.60 13.06
CA PHE A 288 -13.74 0.31 12.75
C PHE A 288 -12.82 -0.85 13.17
N ILE A 289 -11.56 -0.84 12.72
CA ILE A 289 -10.55 -1.88 13.04
C ILE A 289 -10.40 -2.02 14.56
N ASN A 290 -10.27 -0.91 15.28
CA ASN A 290 -10.15 -0.89 16.73
C ASN A 290 -11.42 -1.43 17.42
N ARG A 291 -12.60 -1.04 16.95
CA ARG A 291 -13.89 -1.54 17.47
C ARG A 291 -14.01 -3.06 17.31
N MET A 292 -13.48 -3.60 16.23
CA MET A 292 -13.46 -5.04 15.96
C MET A 292 -12.39 -5.81 16.75
N GLY A 293 -11.48 -5.10 17.42
CA GLY A 293 -10.35 -5.70 18.13
C GLY A 293 -9.30 -6.27 17.17
N TRP A 294 -9.18 -5.71 15.97
CA TRP A 294 -8.21 -6.11 14.96
C TRP A 294 -6.96 -5.23 15.01
N SER A 295 -5.89 -5.70 14.39
CA SER A 295 -4.62 -4.95 14.32
C SER A 295 -4.40 -4.44 12.90
N PRO A 296 -4.22 -3.13 12.68
CA PRO A 296 -3.91 -2.60 11.36
C PRO A 296 -2.51 -3.08 10.91
N ILE A 297 -2.33 -3.25 9.60
CA ILE A 297 -1.08 -3.73 8.97
C ILE A 297 -0.55 -2.66 8.01
N ALA A 298 -1.40 -2.19 7.10
CA ALA A 298 -1.04 -1.22 6.08
C ALA A 298 -2.28 -0.46 5.64
N GLY A 299 -2.12 0.72 5.07
CA GLY A 299 -3.21 1.45 4.48
C GLY A 299 -2.77 2.51 3.49
N GLY A 300 -3.74 2.97 2.71
CA GLY A 300 -3.57 4.03 1.75
C GLY A 300 -4.86 4.80 1.54
N ALA A 301 -4.71 6.08 1.22
CA ALA A 301 -5.81 7.00 0.99
C ALA A 301 -5.78 7.55 -0.43
N SER A 302 -6.93 7.97 -0.94
CA SER A 302 -7.04 8.57 -2.28
C SER A 302 -6.45 9.98 -2.38
N ARG A 303 -6.08 10.57 -1.23
CA ARG A 303 -5.50 11.91 -1.07
C ARG A 303 -4.50 11.87 0.08
N SER A 304 -3.58 12.83 0.10
CA SER A 304 -2.54 12.93 1.13
C SER A 304 -3.15 12.90 2.53
N VAL A 305 -2.53 12.10 3.40
CA VAL A 305 -2.91 12.00 4.80
C VAL A 305 -2.80 13.39 5.41
N CYS A 306 -3.85 13.84 6.10
CA CYS A 306 -3.81 15.17 6.70
C CYS A 306 -2.85 15.21 7.90
N SER A 307 -2.07 16.29 8.01
CA SER A 307 -1.01 16.42 9.03
C SER A 307 -1.54 16.60 10.45
N ASN A 308 -2.77 17.12 10.60
CA ASN A 308 -3.28 17.58 11.89
C ASN A 308 -4.16 16.54 12.61
N VAL A 309 -4.73 15.58 11.88
CA VAL A 309 -5.73 14.65 12.43
C VAL A 309 -5.36 13.20 12.17
N CYS A 310 -5.24 12.81 10.91
CA CYS A 310 -4.95 11.42 10.52
C CYS A 310 -3.51 11.05 10.86
N ALA A 311 -2.55 11.93 10.59
CA ALA A 311 -1.14 11.62 10.85
C ALA A 311 -0.81 11.39 12.34
N PRO A 312 -1.27 12.25 13.27
CA PRO A 312 -1.12 11.97 14.69
C PRO A 312 -1.83 10.68 15.12
N LEU A 313 -3.03 10.40 14.60
CA LEU A 313 -3.78 9.19 14.91
C LEU A 313 -3.01 7.92 14.50
N ILE A 314 -2.54 7.87 13.25
CA ILE A 314 -1.76 6.73 12.72
C ILE A 314 -0.50 6.52 13.55
N ARG A 315 0.23 7.59 13.87
CA ARG A 315 1.45 7.51 14.70
C ARG A 315 1.15 7.04 16.12
N SER A 316 0.05 7.52 16.71
CA SER A 316 -0.36 7.11 18.06
C SER A 316 -0.75 5.64 18.17
N SER A 317 -1.16 5.02 17.05
CA SER A 317 -1.43 3.58 16.99
C SER A 317 -0.19 2.75 16.60
N GLY A 318 1.01 3.36 16.58
CA GLY A 318 2.28 2.71 16.24
C GLY A 318 2.63 2.73 14.75
N GLY A 319 1.80 3.33 13.90
CA GLY A 319 2.00 3.36 12.46
C GLY A 319 2.96 4.47 12.00
N LYS A 320 3.58 4.25 10.84
CA LYS A 320 4.42 5.22 10.14
C LYS A 320 3.76 5.68 8.85
N ILE A 321 3.99 6.93 8.49
CA ILE A 321 3.58 7.51 7.20
C ILE A 321 4.82 7.63 6.35
N SER A 322 4.86 6.86 5.27
CA SER A 322 5.93 6.84 4.29
C SER A 322 5.38 6.36 2.95
N GLY A 323 6.07 6.70 1.87
CA GLY A 323 5.72 6.32 0.52
C GLY A 323 5.98 7.45 -0.46
N ARG A 324 5.38 7.33 -1.65
CA ARG A 324 5.48 8.36 -2.69
C ARG A 324 5.02 9.73 -2.17
N VAL A 325 5.83 10.74 -2.46
CA VAL A 325 5.52 12.14 -2.16
C VAL A 325 4.73 12.76 -3.32
N TYR A 326 3.69 13.51 -3.00
CA TYR A 326 2.81 14.25 -3.90
C TYR A 326 2.95 15.76 -3.60
N PRO A 327 3.97 16.45 -4.16
CA PRO A 327 4.36 17.79 -3.71
C PRO A 327 3.26 18.87 -3.86
N ARG A 328 2.30 18.65 -4.76
CA ARG A 328 1.18 19.57 -5.01
C ARG A 328 -0.01 19.37 -4.07
N GLU A 329 0.01 18.33 -3.24
CA GLU A 329 -1.05 18.07 -2.26
C GLU A 329 -0.78 18.75 -0.92
N LYS A 330 -1.87 19.11 -0.22
CA LYS A 330 -1.79 19.60 1.16
C LYS A 330 -1.72 18.42 2.13
N GLY A 331 -1.20 18.65 3.33
CA GLY A 331 -1.07 17.62 4.36
C GLY A 331 0.35 17.06 4.41
N THR A 332 0.50 15.75 4.63
CA THR A 332 1.81 15.09 4.68
C THR A 332 2.47 14.93 3.31
N GLN A 333 1.75 15.25 2.23
CA GLN A 333 2.12 14.93 0.85
C GLN A 333 2.28 13.42 0.59
N ILE A 334 1.90 12.57 1.53
CA ILE A 334 2.05 11.11 1.45
C ILE A 334 0.67 10.50 1.67
N ARG A 335 0.31 9.56 0.81
CA ARG A 335 -1.01 8.90 0.81
C ARG A 335 -1.03 7.56 1.56
N THR A 336 0.13 7.04 1.90
CA THR A 336 0.35 5.67 2.36
C THR A 336 0.84 5.63 3.80
N PHE A 337 0.51 4.55 4.51
CA PHE A 337 0.87 4.33 5.90
C PHE A 337 0.94 2.83 6.24
N HIS A 338 1.72 2.46 7.24
CA HIS A 338 1.96 1.07 7.62
C HIS A 338 2.27 0.91 9.12
N TRP A 339 2.07 -0.28 9.67
CA TRP A 339 2.39 -0.67 11.05
C TRP A 339 3.47 -1.75 11.07
#